data_AF-A0A1Y2SQF4-F1
#
_entry.id   AF-A0A1Y2SQF4-F1
#
_cell.length_a   1.000
_cell.length_b   1.000
_cell.length_c   1.000
_cell.angle_alpha   90.00
_cell.angle_beta   90.00
_cell.angle_gamma   90.00
#
_symmetry.space_group_name_H-M   'P 1'
#
loop_
_entity.id
_entity.type
_entity.pdbx_description
1 polymer ?
#
loop_
_entity_poly.entity_id
_entity_poly.type
_entity_poly.pdbx_seq_one_letter_code
_entity_poly.pdbx_strand_id
1 'polypeptide(L)'
;MTKKLVAAQDKFMLRLPDGMREAIAKRADENGRSMNSEIVQILQDTLYGGVSLPMDEEFSRVYKEMLEADDWDNDDAYYKIDLLTYLLMEKIEADSRKFRELLDLKKELTNKKAP
;
A
#
# COMPACT_ATOMS: atom_id res chain seq x y z
N MET A 1 1.50 10.95 -21.02
CA MET A 1 1.61 11.12 -19.56
C MET A 1 2.80 12.03 -19.26
N THR A 2 2.58 13.34 -19.18
CA THR A 2 3.62 14.33 -18.87
C THR A 2 4.07 14.15 -17.43
N LYS A 3 5.36 13.84 -17.24
CA LYS A 3 5.99 13.70 -15.93
C LYS A 3 5.90 15.04 -15.18
N LYS A 4 4.97 15.17 -14.23
CA LYS A 4 4.87 16.36 -13.36
C LYS A 4 6.24 16.58 -12.73
N LEU A 5 6.82 17.76 -12.97
CA LEU A 5 8.08 18.19 -12.38
C LEU A 5 7.93 18.18 -10.85
N VAL A 6 8.99 17.82 -10.12
CA VAL A 6 9.00 17.78 -8.64
C VAL A 6 8.56 19.12 -8.02
N ALA A 7 8.79 20.23 -8.73
CA ALA A 7 8.35 21.57 -8.35
C ALA A 7 6.82 21.79 -8.37
N ALA A 8 6.06 20.89 -8.98
CA ALA A 8 4.59 20.95 -9.05
C ALA A 8 3.88 20.10 -7.97
N GLN A 9 4.63 19.60 -6.97
CA GLN A 9 4.08 18.86 -5.83
C GLN A 9 3.74 19.82 -4.69
N ASP A 10 2.63 19.56 -3.99
CA ASP A 10 2.22 20.33 -2.83
C ASP A 10 3.28 20.25 -1.72
N LYS A 11 3.61 21.40 -1.14
CA LYS A 11 4.62 21.52 -0.09
C LYS A 11 3.97 21.79 1.26
N PHE A 12 4.26 20.93 2.23
CA PHE A 12 3.77 21.08 3.59
C PHE A 12 4.91 21.39 4.57
N MET A 13 4.81 22.50 5.31
CA MET A 13 5.82 22.91 6.29
C MET A 13 5.51 22.32 7.66
N LEU A 14 6.26 21.31 8.08
CA LEU A 14 6.08 20.61 9.35
C LEU A 14 6.82 21.29 10.50
N ARG A 15 6.15 21.43 11.65
CA ARG A 15 6.78 21.74 12.94
C ARG A 15 6.95 20.44 13.70
N LEU A 16 8.19 20.01 13.86
CA LEU A 16 8.53 18.78 14.55
C LEU A 16 8.93 19.08 16.00
N PRO A 17 8.48 18.29 16.98
CA PRO A 17 9.02 18.31 18.33
C PRO A 17 10.53 18.00 18.35
N ASP A 18 11.21 18.39 19.43
CA ASP A 18 12.64 18.16 19.63
C ASP A 18 12.98 16.66 19.47
N GLY A 19 14.07 16.37 18.74
CA GLY A 19 14.57 15.01 18.50
C GLY A 19 13.82 14.23 17.42
N MET A 20 12.63 14.67 16.99
CA MET A 20 11.84 13.92 15.99
C MET A 20 12.46 14.01 14.59
N ARG A 21 13.11 15.13 14.25
CA ARG A 21 13.80 15.28 12.96
C ARG A 21 14.95 14.28 12.83
N GLU A 22 15.75 14.16 13.89
CA GLU A 22 16.90 13.25 13.95
C GLU A 22 16.45 11.79 13.86
N ALA A 23 15.35 11.43 14.54
CA ALA A 23 14.77 10.10 14.47
C ALA A 23 14.34 9.74 13.04
N ILE A 24 13.67 10.66 12.33
CA ILE A 24 13.26 10.46 10.93
C ILE A 24 14.49 10.38 10.02
N ALA A 25 15.51 11.22 10.23
CA ALA A 25 16.75 11.21 9.46
C ALA A 25 17.44 9.84 9.54
N LYS A 26 17.63 9.35 10.76
CA LYS A 26 18.27 8.06 11.02
C LYS A 26 17.52 6.91 10.35
N ARG A 27 16.19 6.88 10.48
CA ARG A 27 15.34 5.87 9.83
C ARG A 27 15.43 5.93 8.30
N ALA A 28 15.46 7.14 7.74
CA ALA A 28 15.60 7.32 6.30
C ALA A 28 16.95 6.79 5.79
N ASP A 29 18.04 7.06 6.51
CA ASP A 29 19.38 6.55 6.18
C ASP A 29 19.44 5.02 6.28
N GLU A 30 18.89 4.43 7.34
CA GLU A 30 18.78 2.97 7.51
C GLU A 30 18.01 2.31 6.35
N ASN A 31 17.00 2.99 5.81
CA ASN A 31 16.17 2.53 4.70
C ASN A 31 16.70 2.93 3.31
N GLY A 32 17.84 3.64 3.22
CA GLY A 32 18.42 4.10 1.96
C GLY A 32 17.53 5.09 1.20
N ARG A 33 16.76 5.93 1.91
CA ARG A 33 15.81 6.89 1.35
C ARG A 33 16.17 8.32 1.72
N SER A 34 15.69 9.28 0.92
CA SER A 34 15.70 10.68 1.37
C SER A 34 14.73 10.85 2.54
N MET A 35 15.01 11.79 3.45
CA MET A 35 14.11 12.14 4.55
C MET A 35 12.69 12.44 4.06
N ASN A 36 12.55 13.16 2.95
CA ASN A 36 11.23 13.46 2.37
C ASN A 36 10.52 12.19 1.89
N SER A 37 11.24 11.30 1.21
CA SER A 37 10.69 10.01 0.75
C SER A 37 10.24 9.14 1.92
N GLU A 38 10.98 9.15 3.03
CA GLU A 38 10.61 8.39 4.23
C GLU A 38 9.38 8.99 4.92
N ILE A 39 9.27 10.33 5.03
CA ILE A 39 8.06 10.98 5.55
C ILE A 39 6.84 10.62 4.69
N VAL A 40 6.98 10.70 3.36
CA VAL A 40 5.90 10.32 2.44
C VAL A 40 5.54 8.85 2.62
N GLN A 41 6.52 7.94 2.76
CA GLN A 41 6.23 6.53 3.01
C GLN A 41 5.48 6.34 4.33
N ILE A 42 5.91 6.95 5.44
CA ILE A 42 5.23 6.82 6.73
C ILE A 42 3.77 7.30 6.63
N LEU A 43 3.54 8.42 5.95
CA LEU A 43 2.20 8.94 5.71
C LEU A 43 1.40 7.99 4.82
N GLN A 44 1.99 7.47 3.74
CA GLN A 44 1.34 6.47 2.89
C GLN A 44 1.01 5.20 3.66
N ASP A 45 1.90 4.73 4.53
CA ASP A 45 1.67 3.55 5.35
C ASP A 45 0.55 3.79 6.37
N THR A 46 0.41 5.02 6.87
CA THR A 46 -0.66 5.37 7.81
C THR A 46 -2.00 5.59 7.09
N LEU A 47 -1.96 6.24 5.91
CA LEU A 47 -3.15 6.56 5.11
C LEU A 47 -3.67 5.34 4.33
N TYR A 48 -2.77 4.43 3.94
CA TYR A 48 -3.04 3.33 3.01
C TYR A 48 -2.47 1.96 3.46
N GLY A 49 -1.56 1.93 4.43
CA GLY A 49 -0.69 0.77 4.74
C GLY A 49 -0.96 0.06 6.07
N GLY A 50 -2.22 -0.05 6.48
CA GLY A 50 -2.60 -1.22 7.27
C GLY A 50 -2.69 -2.46 6.39
N VAL A 51 -1.57 -2.93 5.79
CA VAL A 51 -1.50 -4.06 4.83
C VAL A 51 -2.79 -4.21 4.00
N SER A 52 -3.27 -3.12 3.40
CA SER A 52 -4.41 -3.21 2.51
C SER A 52 -3.81 -3.47 1.15
N LEU A 53 -3.78 -4.73 0.74
CA LEU A 53 -3.78 -5.08 -0.68
C LEU A 53 -4.60 -3.99 -1.39
N PRO A 54 -4.12 -3.18 -2.34
CA PRO A 54 -4.78 -1.92 -2.76
C PRO A 54 -6.25 -2.09 -3.16
N MET A 55 -7.17 -2.10 -2.20
CA MET A 55 -8.49 -2.69 -2.37
C MET A 55 -9.28 -1.82 -3.32
N ASP A 56 -10.09 -2.43 -4.17
CA ASP A 56 -10.95 -1.61 -5.01
C ASP A 56 -11.95 -0.83 -4.14
N GLU A 57 -12.63 0.11 -4.79
CA GLU A 57 -13.59 1.00 -4.13
C GLU A 57 -14.72 0.21 -3.47
N GLU A 58 -15.09 -0.93 -4.06
CA GLU A 58 -16.16 -1.79 -3.56
C GLU A 58 -15.78 -2.49 -2.26
N PHE A 59 -14.63 -3.17 -2.22
CA PHE A 59 -14.14 -3.78 -0.99
C PHE A 59 -13.96 -2.74 0.11
N SER A 60 -13.37 -1.59 -0.21
CA SER A 60 -13.11 -0.53 0.77
C SER A 60 -14.38 0.01 1.41
N ARG A 61 -15.45 0.17 0.60
CA ARG A 61 -16.77 0.57 1.07
C ARG A 61 -17.36 -0.48 2.02
N VAL A 62 -17.43 -1.75 1.60
CA VAL A 62 -18.05 -2.83 2.40
C VAL A 62 -17.27 -3.07 3.69
N TYR A 63 -15.94 -3.02 3.63
CA TYR A 63 -15.08 -3.15 4.81
C TYR A 63 -15.33 -2.04 5.84
N LYS A 64 -15.48 -0.79 5.36
CA LYS A 64 -15.80 0.34 6.23
C LYS A 64 -17.19 0.23 6.85
N GLU A 65 -18.20 -0.15 6.06
CA GLU A 65 -19.55 -0.40 6.57
C GLU A 65 -19.56 -1.46 7.67
N MET A 66 -18.76 -2.52 7.54
CA MET A 66 -18.61 -3.52 8.60
C MET A 66 -17.97 -2.92 9.85
N LEU A 67 -16.85 -2.20 9.72
CA LEU A 67 -16.16 -1.58 10.86
C LEU A 67 -17.04 -0.59 11.64
N GLU A 68 -17.96 0.08 10.97
CA GLU A 68 -18.87 1.08 11.55
C GLU A 68 -20.20 0.47 12.04
N ALA A 69 -20.46 -0.83 11.81
CA ALA A 69 -21.67 -1.47 12.28
C ALA A 69 -21.62 -1.70 13.81
N ASP A 70 -22.68 -1.30 14.51
CA ASP A 70 -22.82 -1.52 15.97
C ASP A 70 -23.29 -2.94 16.33
N ASP A 71 -23.88 -3.67 15.36
CA ASP A 71 -24.39 -5.04 15.52
C ASP A 71 -23.92 -5.93 14.37
N TRP A 72 -23.20 -6.99 14.72
CA TRP A 72 -22.50 -7.89 13.78
C TRP A 72 -23.09 -9.30 13.73
N ASP A 73 -24.10 -9.61 14.56
CA ASP A 73 -24.72 -10.94 14.57
C ASP A 73 -26.03 -10.93 13.78
N ASN A 74 -25.93 -10.59 12.50
CA ASN A 74 -27.05 -10.57 11.57
C ASN A 74 -26.65 -11.11 10.19
N ASP A 75 -27.65 -11.57 9.43
CA ASP A 75 -27.44 -12.20 8.12
C ASP A 75 -26.72 -11.28 7.11
N ASP A 76 -26.91 -9.95 7.21
CA ASP A 76 -26.23 -8.97 6.34
C ASP A 76 -24.72 -8.92 6.62
N ALA A 77 -24.33 -8.98 7.89
CA ALA A 77 -22.93 -9.01 8.31
C ALA A 77 -22.22 -10.27 7.80
N TYR A 78 -22.86 -11.45 7.89
CA TYR A 78 -22.31 -12.69 7.33
C TYR A 78 -22.13 -12.59 5.81
N TYR A 79 -23.13 -12.07 5.10
CA TYR A 79 -23.04 -11.86 3.65
C TYR A 79 -21.89 -10.91 3.27
N LYS A 80 -21.70 -9.82 4.02
CA LYS A 80 -20.61 -8.87 3.79
C LYS A 80 -19.24 -9.49 4.05
N ILE A 81 -19.10 -10.35 5.07
CA ILE A 81 -17.86 -11.09 5.33
C ILE A 81 -17.54 -12.04 4.17
N ASP A 82 -18.54 -12.78 3.68
CA ASP A 82 -18.36 -13.69 2.54
C ASP A 82 -17.96 -12.92 1.28
N LEU A 83 -18.58 -11.77 1.03
CA LEU A 83 -18.26 -10.89 -0.09
C LEU A 83 -16.82 -10.36 0.01
N LEU A 84 -16.42 -9.84 1.18
CA LEU A 84 -15.05 -9.38 1.41
C LEU A 84 -14.04 -10.52 1.24
N THR A 85 -14.38 -11.71 1.73
CA THR A 85 -13.53 -12.90 1.57
C THR A 85 -13.33 -13.26 0.11
N TYR A 86 -14.40 -13.26 -0.68
CA TYR A 86 -14.34 -13.53 -2.11
C TYR A 86 -13.47 -12.51 -2.86
N LEU A 87 -13.71 -11.21 -2.64
CA LEU A 87 -12.95 -10.13 -3.26
C LEU A 87 -11.46 -10.19 -2.90
N LEU A 88 -11.15 -10.52 -1.64
CA LEU A 88 -9.77 -10.73 -1.17
C LEU A 88 -9.10 -11.91 -1.88
N MET A 89 -9.81 -13.04 -2.02
CA MET A 89 -9.30 -14.22 -2.72
C MET A 89 -8.98 -13.93 -4.18
N GLU A 90 -9.91 -13.34 -4.93
CA GLU A 90 -9.73 -13.00 -6.35
C GLU A 90 -8.48 -12.13 -6.55
N LYS A 91 -8.30 -11.17 -5.65
CA LYS A 91 -7.15 -10.29 -5.68
C LYS A 91 -5.83 -11.00 -5.42
N ILE A 92 -5.77 -11.84 -4.38
CA ILE A 92 -4.57 -12.63 -4.08
C ILE A 92 -4.20 -13.50 -5.28
N GLU A 93 -5.19 -14.08 -5.96
CA GLU A 93 -4.93 -14.85 -7.18
C GLU A 93 -4.38 -13.98 -8.31
N ALA A 94 -4.96 -12.79 -8.54
CA ALA A 94 -4.49 -11.86 -9.55
C ALA A 94 -3.05 -11.40 -9.31
N ASP A 95 -2.73 -11.05 -8.07
CA ASP A 95 -1.38 -10.62 -7.70
C ASP A 95 -0.38 -11.78 -7.73
N SER A 96 -0.83 -13.00 -7.39
CA SER A 96 -0.02 -14.22 -7.54
C SER A 96 0.26 -14.56 -9.01
N ARG A 97 -0.63 -14.23 -9.95
CA ARG A 97 -0.38 -14.35 -11.40
C ARG A 97 0.72 -13.37 -11.83
N LYS A 98 0.58 -12.08 -11.52
CA LYS A 98 1.59 -11.05 -11.83
C LYS A 98 2.95 -11.39 -11.24
N PHE A 99 2.98 -11.91 -10.00
CA PHE A 99 4.22 -12.33 -9.37
C PHE A 99 4.92 -13.45 -10.16
N ARG A 100 4.18 -14.45 -10.64
CA ARG A 100 4.73 -15.51 -11.51
C ARG A 100 5.27 -14.96 -12.82
N GLU A 101 4.55 -14.05 -13.46
CA GLU A 101 5.02 -13.38 -14.69
C GLU A 101 6.34 -12.65 -14.48
N LEU A 102 6.49 -11.93 -13.35
CA LEU A 102 7.74 -11.28 -13.00
C LEU A 102 8.89 -12.27 -12.76
N LEU A 103 8.61 -13.41 -12.13
CA LEU A 103 9.60 -14.46 -11.96
C LEU A 103 10.07 -15.04 -13.30
N ASP A 104 9.14 -15.25 -14.23
CA ASP A 104 9.48 -15.78 -15.55
C ASP A 104 10.25 -14.75 -16.38
N LEU A 105 9.86 -13.48 -16.35
CA LEU A 105 10.63 -12.38 -16.96
C LEU A 105 12.06 -12.30 -16.38
N LYS A 106 12.21 -12.46 -15.06
CA LYS A 106 13.52 -12.51 -14.40
C LYS A 106 14.36 -13.68 -14.89
N LYS A 107 13.77 -14.87 -15.04
CA LYS A 107 14.47 -16.05 -15.59
C LYS A 107 14.95 -15.79 -17.02
N GLU A 108 14.10 -15.22 -17.88
CA GLU A 108 14.47 -14.87 -19.26
C GLU A 108 15.62 -13.87 -19.32
N LEU A 109 15.60 -12.83 -18.49
CA LEU A 109 16.68 -11.83 -18.40
C LEU A 109 17.98 -12.45 -17.91
N THR A 110 17.91 -13.42 -16.99
CA THR A 110 19.08 -14.13 -16.46
C THR A 110 19.67 -15.05 -17.54
N ASN A 111 18.83 -15.77 -18.29
CA ASN A 111 19.26 -16.63 -19.38
C ASN A 111 19.85 -15.84 -20.57
N LYS A 112 19.33 -14.65 -20.88
CA LYS A 112 19.90 -13.76 -21.91
C LYS A 112 21.22 -13.10 -21.52
N LYS A 113 21.57 -13.08 -20.22
CA LYS A 113 22.85 -12.57 -19.70
C LYS A 113 23.91 -13.65 -19.50
N ALA A 114 23.57 -14.92 -19.72
CA ALA A 114 24.54 -16.00 -19.73
C ALA A 114 25.40 -15.89 -21.02
N PRO A 115 26.74 -15.93 -20.93
CA PRO A 115 27.64 -15.82 -22.08
C PRO A 115 27.51 -16.97 -23.07
#